data_AF-A0A9X9M232-F1
#
_entry.id   AF-A0A9X9M232-F1
#
_cell.length_a   1.000
_cell.length_b   1.000
_cell.length_c   1.000
_cell.angle_alpha   90.00
_cell.angle_beta   90.00
_cell.angle_gamma   90.00
#
_symmetry.space_group_name_H-M   'P 1'
#
loop_
_entity.id
_entity.type
_entity.pdbx_description
1 polymer ?
#
loop_
_entity_poly.entity_id
_entity_poly.type
_entity_poly.pdbx_seq_one_letter_code
_entity_poly.pdbx_strand_id
1 'polypeptide(L)'
;MELALIPHLLLPVMFLTGLCSPFNLDVHRPRLFPGPPEAEFGYSVLQHVGGGRRWMLVGAPWDGPSGDRRGDVYRCPVGGSHSAPCAKGHLGDYPLGNSSHPAVNMHLGMSLLEIDNDGGFMACAPLWSRACGSSVFSSGICARVDASFRPQGSLAPTAQRCPTYMDVVIVLDGSNSIYPWSEVQTFLRRLVGRLFIDPEQIQVGLVQYGESPVHEWSLGDFRTKEEVVRAARN
;
A
#
# COMPACT_ATOMS: atom_id res chain seq x y z
N MET A 1 6.22 -57.06 -49.58
CA MET A 1 6.91 -56.49 -48.40
C MET A 1 6.16 -55.22 -48.03
N GLU A 2 5.15 -55.38 -47.16
CA GLU A 2 4.34 -54.28 -46.64
C GLU A 2 5.12 -53.51 -45.57
N LEU A 3 5.10 -52.19 -45.67
CA LEU A 3 5.41 -51.26 -44.58
C LEU A 3 4.08 -50.76 -44.02
N ALA A 4 3.61 -51.37 -42.93
CA ALA A 4 2.44 -50.91 -42.20
C ALA A 4 2.83 -49.81 -41.21
N LEU A 5 2.28 -48.62 -41.42
CA LEU A 5 2.37 -47.44 -40.56
C LEU A 5 1.53 -47.70 -39.28
N ILE A 6 2.16 -47.80 -38.11
CA ILE A 6 1.48 -48.11 -36.83
C ILE A 6 1.02 -46.79 -36.16
N PRO A 7 -0.30 -46.55 -35.97
CA PRO A 7 -0.84 -45.28 -35.45
C PRO A 7 -1.00 -45.24 -33.92
N HIS A 8 -0.25 -46.03 -33.15
CA HIS A 8 -0.54 -46.26 -31.72
C HIS A 8 0.36 -45.52 -30.71
N LEU A 9 1.26 -44.64 -31.15
CA LEU A 9 2.25 -44.03 -30.24
C LEU A 9 1.82 -42.72 -29.55
N LEU A 10 0.56 -42.29 -29.66
CA LEU A 10 0.07 -41.04 -29.05
C LEU A 10 -0.85 -41.24 -27.83
N LEU A 11 -1.20 -42.48 -27.46
CA LEU A 11 -2.19 -42.72 -26.41
C LEU A 11 -1.70 -42.79 -24.94
N PRO A 12 -0.40 -42.97 -24.56
CA PRO A 12 -0.09 -43.13 -23.14
C PRO A 12 0.11 -41.78 -22.41
N VAL A 13 0.18 -40.64 -23.10
CA VAL A 13 0.48 -39.35 -22.46
C VAL A 13 -0.71 -38.79 -21.66
N MET A 14 -1.94 -39.22 -21.96
CA MET A 14 -3.15 -38.77 -21.27
C MET A 14 -3.41 -39.43 -19.90
N PHE A 15 -2.68 -40.48 -19.53
CA PHE A 15 -2.88 -41.21 -18.25
C PHE A 15 -1.92 -40.81 -17.12
N LEU A 16 -1.06 -39.81 -17.34
CA LEU A 16 -0.07 -39.35 -16.34
C LEU A 16 -0.61 -38.24 -15.42
N THR A 17 -1.93 -38.04 -15.35
CA THR A 17 -2.56 -37.15 -14.35
C THR A 17 -2.60 -37.83 -12.99
N GLY A 18 -1.44 -38.02 -12.35
CA GLY A 18 -1.39 -38.68 -11.04
C GLY A 18 -0.01 -38.90 -10.42
N LEU A 19 1.10 -38.55 -11.09
CA LEU A 19 2.46 -38.84 -10.58
C LEU A 19 3.08 -37.76 -9.71
N CYS A 20 2.37 -36.68 -9.39
CA CYS A 20 2.86 -35.65 -8.49
C CYS A 20 2.07 -35.65 -7.18
N SER A 21 2.31 -36.68 -6.35
CA SER A 21 1.93 -36.62 -4.93
C SER A 21 2.98 -35.81 -4.15
N PRO A 22 2.57 -34.96 -3.20
CA PRO A 22 3.50 -34.32 -2.27
C PRO A 22 4.28 -35.41 -1.52
N PHE A 23 5.60 -35.40 -1.61
CA PHE A 23 6.43 -36.47 -1.02
C PHE A 23 6.76 -36.22 0.46
N ASN A 24 6.58 -35.00 0.94
CA ASN A 24 6.97 -34.58 2.30
C ASN A 24 6.00 -33.57 2.95
N LEU A 25 4.80 -33.36 2.38
CA LEU A 25 3.73 -32.57 2.98
C LEU A 25 2.53 -33.48 3.28
N ASP A 26 2.12 -33.55 4.55
CA ASP A 26 0.91 -34.29 4.95
C ASP A 26 -0.33 -33.49 4.52
N VAL A 27 -0.94 -33.91 3.41
CA VAL A 27 -2.19 -33.33 2.90
C VAL A 27 -3.44 -33.99 3.50
N HIS A 28 -3.30 -35.07 4.26
CA HIS A 28 -4.43 -35.81 4.83
C HIS A 28 -4.86 -35.27 6.19
N ARG A 29 -3.95 -34.64 6.93
CA ARG A 29 -4.24 -34.04 8.25
C ARG A 29 -3.80 -32.58 8.33
N PRO A 30 -4.36 -31.70 7.48
CA PRO A 30 -4.05 -30.28 7.56
C PRO A 30 -4.61 -29.69 8.85
N ARG A 31 -3.91 -28.66 9.36
CA ARG A 31 -4.44 -27.79 10.39
C ARG A 31 -5.04 -26.56 9.73
N LEU A 32 -6.35 -26.36 9.94
CA LEU A 32 -7.07 -25.23 9.36
C LEU A 32 -7.32 -24.17 10.42
N PHE A 33 -7.04 -22.92 10.06
CA PHE A 33 -7.33 -21.76 10.87
C PHE A 33 -8.40 -20.92 10.18
N PRO A 34 -9.69 -21.06 10.56
CA PRO A 34 -10.75 -20.25 9.99
C PRO A 34 -10.72 -18.83 10.57
N GLY A 35 -11.14 -17.86 9.76
CA GLY A 35 -11.26 -16.46 10.15
C GLY A 35 -12.29 -15.71 9.31
N PRO A 36 -12.56 -14.44 9.62
CA PRO A 36 -13.58 -13.63 8.95
C PRO A 36 -13.23 -13.36 7.46
N PRO A 37 -14.04 -13.83 6.50
CA PRO A 37 -13.75 -13.63 5.07
C PRO A 37 -13.82 -12.17 4.64
N GLU A 38 -14.72 -11.38 5.22
CA GLU A 38 -14.88 -9.95 4.95
C GLU A 38 -13.69 -9.09 5.41
N ALA A 39 -12.84 -9.64 6.27
CA ALA A 39 -11.61 -9.00 6.72
C ALA A 39 -10.40 -9.35 5.84
N GLU A 40 -10.60 -10.19 4.81
CA GLU A 40 -9.54 -10.83 4.03
C GLU A 40 -8.54 -11.57 4.93
N PHE A 41 -9.06 -12.29 5.93
CA PHE A 41 -8.24 -13.11 6.81
C PHE A 41 -7.44 -14.14 6.00
N GLY A 42 -6.12 -14.10 6.13
CA GLY A 42 -5.22 -14.96 5.35
C GLY A 42 -4.49 -14.21 4.24
N TYR A 43 -4.73 -12.91 4.06
CA TYR A 43 -4.07 -12.09 3.04
C TYR A 43 -2.54 -12.15 3.15
N SER A 44 -2.02 -12.09 4.37
CA SER A 44 -0.60 -12.32 4.66
C SER A 44 -0.47 -13.29 5.83
N VAL A 45 0.61 -14.06 5.85
CA VAL A 45 0.83 -15.07 6.89
C VAL A 45 2.31 -15.12 7.29
N LEU A 46 2.58 -15.33 8.58
CA LEU A 46 3.94 -15.44 9.12
C LEU A 46 4.00 -16.52 10.19
N GLN A 47 4.91 -17.49 10.05
CA GLN A 47 5.24 -18.40 11.16
C GLN A 47 6.11 -17.63 12.15
N HIS A 48 5.76 -17.70 13.44
CA HIS A 48 6.39 -16.87 14.45
C HIS A 48 6.57 -17.62 15.77
N VAL A 49 7.70 -17.38 16.44
CA VAL A 49 7.98 -17.91 17.78
C VAL A 49 8.13 -16.74 18.75
N GLY A 50 7.15 -16.59 19.64
CA GLY A 50 7.10 -15.50 20.62
C GLY A 50 6.72 -16.03 22.01
N GLY A 51 7.47 -15.62 23.04
CA GLY A 51 7.23 -16.06 24.43
C GLY A 51 7.33 -17.58 24.61
N GLY A 52 8.21 -18.25 23.85
CA GLY A 52 8.39 -19.70 23.88
C GLY A 52 7.25 -20.51 23.23
N ARG A 53 6.33 -19.86 22.53
CA ARG A 53 5.18 -20.49 21.84
C ARG A 53 5.26 -20.28 20.34
N ARG A 54 4.76 -21.26 19.58
CA ARG A 54 4.67 -21.22 18.11
C ARG A 54 3.29 -20.73 17.68
N TRP A 55 3.30 -19.71 16.84
CA TRP A 55 2.11 -19.05 16.33
C TRP A 55 2.16 -18.98 14.80
N MET A 56 0.98 -19.08 14.19
CA MET A 56 0.76 -18.59 12.84
C MET A 56 0.14 -17.20 12.97
N LEU A 57 0.87 -16.17 12.57
CA LEU A 57 0.31 -14.82 12.47
C LEU A 57 -0.40 -14.69 11.13
N VAL A 58 -1.56 -14.06 11.13
CA VAL A 58 -2.42 -13.94 9.96
C VAL A 58 -2.90 -12.50 9.83
N GLY A 59 -2.51 -11.84 8.75
CA GLY A 59 -2.99 -10.51 8.42
C GLY A 59 -4.42 -10.55 7.88
N ALA A 60 -5.21 -9.56 8.28
CA ALA A 60 -6.58 -9.33 7.85
C ALA A 60 -6.76 -7.83 7.54
N PRO A 61 -6.25 -7.36 6.38
CA PRO A 61 -6.18 -5.93 6.08
C PRO A 61 -7.54 -5.23 5.93
N TRP A 62 -8.63 -5.96 5.70
CA TRP A 62 -9.98 -5.41 5.65
C TRP A 62 -10.73 -5.52 6.98
N ASP A 63 -10.07 -5.90 8.06
CA ASP A 63 -10.69 -5.83 9.37
C ASP A 63 -11.05 -4.38 9.74
N GLY A 64 -12.20 -4.19 10.38
CA GLY A 64 -12.78 -2.89 10.73
C GLY A 64 -14.12 -2.61 10.05
N PRO A 65 -14.84 -1.53 10.44
CA PRO A 65 -16.10 -1.17 9.82
C PRO A 65 -15.92 -0.63 8.40
N SER A 66 -17.01 -0.61 7.62
CA SER A 66 -17.00 -0.06 6.27
C SER A 66 -16.60 1.43 6.30
N GLY A 67 -15.57 1.79 5.52
CA GLY A 67 -15.01 3.14 5.47
C GLY A 67 -13.92 3.43 6.51
N ASP A 68 -13.68 2.53 7.47
CA ASP A 68 -12.54 2.59 8.40
C ASP A 68 -11.89 1.20 8.53
N ARG A 69 -11.42 0.67 7.39
CA ARG A 69 -10.75 -0.62 7.26
C ARG A 69 -9.29 -0.51 7.71
N ARG A 70 -9.08 -0.40 9.02
CA ARG A 70 -7.74 -0.24 9.59
C ARG A 70 -6.88 -1.49 9.44
N GLY A 71 -7.50 -2.65 9.32
CA GLY A 71 -6.81 -3.93 9.27
C GLY A 71 -6.27 -4.36 10.64
N ASP A 72 -6.00 -5.65 10.78
CA ASP A 72 -5.43 -6.23 12.00
C ASP A 72 -4.58 -7.47 11.69
N VAL A 73 -3.91 -7.98 12.73
CA VAL A 73 -3.15 -9.22 12.72
C VAL A 73 -3.70 -10.15 13.78
N TYR A 74 -4.02 -11.37 13.38
CA TYR A 74 -4.48 -12.44 14.24
C TYR A 74 -3.32 -13.37 14.59
N ARG A 75 -3.40 -14.03 15.75
CA ARG A 75 -2.46 -15.08 16.17
C ARG A 75 -3.18 -16.41 16.37
N CYS A 76 -2.72 -17.43 15.66
CA CYS A 76 -3.29 -18.76 15.70
C CYS A 76 -2.29 -19.73 16.35
N PRO A 77 -2.65 -20.44 17.44
CA PRO A 77 -1.72 -21.34 18.11
C PRO A 77 -1.40 -22.55 17.24
N VAL A 78 -0.12 -22.93 17.11
CA VAL A 78 0.31 -24.10 16.30
C VAL A 78 0.48 -25.36 17.15
N GLY A 79 0.90 -25.23 18.41
CA GLY A 79 1.21 -26.36 19.31
C GLY A 79 0.05 -26.85 20.19
N GLY A 80 -1.18 -26.35 19.99
CA GLY A 80 -2.36 -26.68 20.81
C GLY A 80 -3.40 -27.55 20.09
N SER A 81 -4.60 -27.69 20.67
CA SER A 81 -5.76 -28.36 20.07
C SER A 81 -5.98 -27.91 18.62
N HIS A 82 -6.33 -28.83 17.71
CA HIS A 82 -6.62 -28.51 16.30
C HIS A 82 -7.79 -27.53 16.14
N SER A 83 -8.69 -27.43 17.13
CA SER A 83 -9.85 -26.53 17.13
C SER A 83 -9.60 -25.18 17.80
N ALA A 84 -8.37 -24.91 18.26
CA ALA A 84 -8.08 -23.68 18.99
C ALA A 84 -8.26 -22.45 18.06
N PRO A 85 -9.11 -21.47 18.44
CA PRO A 85 -9.39 -20.33 17.58
C PRO A 85 -8.20 -19.38 17.49
N CYS A 86 -8.14 -18.63 16.39
CA CYS A 86 -7.21 -17.51 16.27
C CYS A 86 -7.70 -16.34 17.14
N ALA A 87 -6.78 -15.69 17.86
CA ALA A 87 -7.08 -14.50 18.63
C ALA A 87 -6.73 -13.25 17.82
N LYS A 88 -7.63 -12.27 17.81
CA LYS A 88 -7.39 -10.96 17.21
C LYS A 88 -6.33 -10.19 18.01
N GLY A 89 -5.42 -9.51 17.31
CA GLY A 89 -4.32 -8.78 17.92
C GLY A 89 -4.68 -7.38 18.43
N HIS A 90 -5.75 -6.78 17.90
CA HIS A 90 -6.17 -5.41 18.19
C HIS A 90 -5.11 -4.36 17.85
N LEU A 91 -4.24 -4.66 16.87
CA LEU A 91 -3.16 -3.76 16.48
C LEU A 91 -3.67 -2.56 15.69
N GLY A 92 -4.78 -2.72 14.95
CA GLY A 92 -5.46 -1.64 14.23
C GLY A 92 -6.10 -0.57 15.13
N ASP A 93 -6.31 -0.89 16.42
CA ASP A 93 -6.90 0.02 17.41
C ASP A 93 -5.87 1.03 17.95
N TYR A 94 -4.57 0.74 17.80
CA TYR A 94 -3.50 1.62 18.28
C TYR A 94 -3.27 2.80 17.32
N PRO A 95 -3.02 4.01 17.86
CA PRO A 95 -2.62 5.14 17.04
C PRO A 95 -1.21 4.88 16.48
N LEU A 96 -1.13 4.62 15.17
CA LEU A 96 0.14 4.46 14.47
C LEU A 96 0.55 5.79 13.83
N GLY A 97 1.77 6.24 14.15
CA GLY A 97 2.31 7.52 13.70
C GLY A 97 1.87 8.71 14.55
N ASN A 98 2.42 9.88 14.24
CA ASN A 98 2.12 11.14 14.92
C ASN A 98 1.35 12.07 13.96
N SER A 99 0.13 11.70 13.61
CA SER A 99 -0.76 12.50 12.75
C SER A 99 -1.90 13.10 13.57
N SER A 100 -2.26 14.35 13.26
CA SER A 100 -3.41 15.04 13.84
C SER A 100 -4.76 14.40 13.47
N HIS A 101 -4.80 13.62 12.39
CA HIS A 101 -5.97 12.88 11.95
C HIS A 101 -5.80 11.38 12.20
N PRO A 102 -6.86 10.69 12.67
CA PRO A 102 -6.87 9.23 12.78
C PRO A 102 -6.61 8.58 11.42
N ALA A 103 -5.71 7.59 11.39
CA ALA A 103 -5.48 6.80 10.20
C ALA A 103 -6.69 5.90 9.94
N VAL A 104 -7.42 6.19 8.87
CA VAL A 104 -8.53 5.37 8.35
C VAL A 104 -8.07 4.63 7.11
N ASN A 105 -8.64 3.43 6.87
CA ASN A 105 -8.33 2.61 5.70
C ASN A 105 -6.81 2.42 5.48
N MET A 106 -6.07 2.16 6.56
CA MET A 106 -4.62 1.96 6.48
C MET A 106 -4.24 0.53 6.07
N HIS A 107 -5.14 -0.43 6.29
CA HIS A 107 -4.98 -1.85 5.95
C HIS A 107 -3.74 -2.51 6.57
N LEU A 108 -3.60 -2.40 7.88
CA LEU A 108 -2.59 -3.09 8.67
C LEU A 108 -2.69 -4.61 8.52
N GLY A 109 -1.54 -5.27 8.39
CA GLY A 109 -1.49 -6.71 8.18
C GLY A 109 -1.47 -7.10 6.70
N MET A 110 -1.36 -6.15 5.76
CA MET A 110 -1.03 -6.50 4.36
C MET A 110 0.37 -7.09 4.21
N SER A 111 1.31 -6.67 5.06
CA SER A 111 2.66 -7.25 5.11
C SER A 111 3.07 -7.53 6.55
N LEU A 112 3.65 -8.71 6.76
CA LEU A 112 4.20 -9.17 8.02
C LEU A 112 5.65 -9.55 7.81
N LEU A 113 6.50 -9.23 8.78
CA LEU A 113 7.92 -9.57 8.76
C LEU A 113 8.36 -10.01 10.15
N GLU A 114 9.16 -11.06 10.23
CA GLU A 114 9.83 -11.44 11.48
C GLU A 114 10.97 -10.46 11.79
N ILE A 115 11.09 -10.02 13.04
CA ILE A 115 12.16 -9.11 13.48
C ILE A 115 12.93 -9.78 14.62
N ASP A 116 14.27 -9.78 14.52
CA ASP A 116 15.21 -10.24 15.55
C ASP A 116 14.83 -11.60 16.19
N ASN A 117 15.54 -12.01 17.26
CA ASN A 117 15.20 -13.20 18.05
C ASN A 117 14.52 -12.84 19.39
N ASP A 118 14.04 -11.61 19.54
CA ASP A 118 13.34 -11.14 20.75
C ASP A 118 11.88 -11.61 20.82
N GLY A 119 11.41 -12.31 19.78
CA GLY A 119 10.04 -12.77 19.65
C GLY A 119 9.07 -11.65 19.23
N GLY A 120 9.57 -10.57 18.65
CA GLY A 120 8.76 -9.53 18.01
C GLY A 120 8.54 -9.76 16.52
N PHE A 121 7.71 -8.91 15.91
CA PHE A 121 7.46 -8.89 14.47
C PHE A 121 7.09 -7.49 13.99
N MET A 122 7.12 -7.27 12.68
CA MET A 122 6.65 -6.07 12.03
C MET A 122 5.30 -6.33 11.38
N ALA A 123 4.35 -5.41 11.56
CA ALA A 123 3.12 -5.37 10.80
C ALA A 123 3.03 -4.04 10.04
N CYS A 124 2.81 -4.10 8.74
CA CYS A 124 2.75 -2.92 7.89
C CYS A 124 1.36 -2.68 7.29
N ALA A 125 1.06 -1.40 7.11
CA ALA A 125 -0.16 -0.81 6.61
C ALA A 125 0.21 0.10 5.43
N PRO A 126 0.31 -0.42 4.19
CA PRO A 126 0.85 0.33 3.05
C PRO A 126 -0.05 1.47 2.58
N LEU A 127 -1.35 1.42 2.91
CA LEU A 127 -2.32 2.46 2.57
C LEU A 127 -2.49 3.52 3.68
N TRP A 128 -1.67 3.45 4.73
CA TRP A 128 -1.61 4.52 5.71
C TRP A 128 -1.23 5.83 5.02
N SER A 129 -2.04 6.85 5.28
CA SER A 129 -1.92 8.15 4.65
C SER A 129 -1.89 9.26 5.70
N ARG A 130 -1.13 10.32 5.38
CA ARG A 130 -1.00 11.50 6.21
C ARG A 130 -1.52 12.72 5.47
N ALA A 131 -2.38 13.49 6.11
CA ALA A 131 -2.78 14.80 5.62
C ALA A 131 -1.67 15.84 5.88
N CYS A 132 -1.43 16.71 4.90
CA CYS A 132 -0.55 17.87 4.94
C CYS A 132 -1.26 19.03 4.23
N GLY A 133 -1.80 19.98 5.00
CA GLY A 133 -2.67 21.02 4.46
C GLY A 133 -3.92 20.40 3.81
N SER A 134 -4.18 20.74 2.54
CA SER A 134 -5.28 20.15 1.75
C SER A 134 -4.91 18.85 1.02
N SER A 135 -3.68 18.38 1.14
CA SER A 135 -3.15 17.23 0.37
C SER A 135 -2.99 16.02 1.28
N VAL A 136 -3.23 14.82 0.73
CA VAL A 136 -3.07 13.55 1.45
C VAL A 136 -1.98 12.74 0.76
N PHE A 137 -0.97 12.33 1.53
CA PHE A 137 0.15 11.55 1.04
C PHE A 137 0.10 10.15 1.64
N SER A 138 0.05 9.13 0.77
CA SER A 138 0.08 7.72 1.18
C SER A 138 1.52 7.22 1.16
N SER A 139 2.17 7.19 2.32
CA SER A 139 3.53 6.65 2.46
C SER A 139 3.55 5.22 2.96
N GLY A 140 2.46 4.76 3.58
CA GLY A 140 2.47 3.56 4.38
C GLY A 140 3.14 3.77 5.74
N ILE A 141 2.90 2.83 6.65
CA ILE A 141 3.50 2.77 7.99
C ILE A 141 3.70 1.32 8.40
N CYS A 142 4.67 1.07 9.26
CA CYS A 142 4.91 -0.21 9.89
C CYS A 142 4.96 -0.06 11.41
N ALA A 143 4.43 -1.01 12.15
CA ALA A 143 4.51 -1.09 13.60
C ALA A 143 5.44 -2.23 14.00
N ARG A 144 6.40 -1.96 14.89
CA ARG A 144 7.14 -3.00 15.61
C ARG A 144 6.26 -3.50 16.75
N VAL A 145 6.02 -4.79 16.80
CA VAL A 145 5.17 -5.46 17.80
C VAL A 145 6.05 -6.41 18.60
N ASP A 146 5.90 -6.40 19.93
CA ASP A 146 6.65 -7.30 20.82
C ASP A 146 6.00 -8.69 20.95
N ALA A 147 6.66 -9.58 21.69
CA ALA A 147 6.15 -10.93 22.00
C ALA A 147 4.83 -10.94 22.81
N SER A 148 4.49 -9.82 23.46
CA SER A 148 3.23 -9.63 24.19
C SER A 148 2.10 -9.11 23.28
N PHE A 149 2.36 -9.00 21.96
CA PHE A 149 1.43 -8.48 20.97
C PHE A 149 1.09 -7.00 21.16
N ARG A 150 2.05 -6.21 21.67
CA ARG A 150 1.90 -4.76 21.86
C ARG A 150 2.79 -3.97 20.90
N PRO A 151 2.28 -2.91 20.25
CA PRO A 151 3.10 -2.00 19.48
C PRO A 151 4.13 -1.29 20.37
N GLN A 152 5.40 -1.34 19.98
CA GLN A 152 6.52 -0.68 20.67
C GLN A 152 6.91 0.64 19.98
N GLY A 153 6.59 0.78 18.70
CA GLY A 153 6.86 1.98 17.93
C GLY A 153 6.42 1.80 16.48
N SER A 154 6.34 2.91 15.75
CA SER A 154 5.97 2.93 14.34
C SER A 154 7.04 3.59 13.49
N LEU A 155 7.22 3.07 12.28
CA LEU A 155 8.16 3.52 11.28
C LEU A 155 7.41 3.83 9.99
N ALA A 156 7.59 5.03 9.45
CA ALA A 156 7.05 5.42 8.14
C ALA A 156 8.23 5.92 7.28
N PRO A 157 9.03 5.02 6.66
CA PRO A 157 10.32 5.38 6.07
C PRO A 157 10.20 6.36 4.90
N THR A 158 9.14 6.24 4.13
CA THR A 158 8.81 7.07 2.96
C THR A 158 7.92 8.25 3.34
N ALA A 159 7.53 8.40 4.62
CA ALA A 159 6.78 9.56 5.05
C ALA A 159 7.68 10.78 4.97
N GLN A 160 7.59 11.50 3.87
CA GLN A 160 8.14 12.84 3.76
C GLN A 160 7.61 13.65 4.94
N ARG A 161 8.42 14.51 5.56
CA ARG A 161 7.86 15.56 6.43
C ARG A 161 6.91 16.39 5.55
N CYS A 162 5.80 16.87 6.11
CA CYS A 162 4.92 17.73 5.31
C CYS A 162 5.83 18.83 4.77
N PRO A 163 5.93 19.00 3.45
CA PRO A 163 6.90 19.94 2.89
C PRO A 163 6.60 21.28 3.54
N THR A 164 7.54 21.75 4.34
CA THR A 164 7.39 23.02 5.04
C THR A 164 7.34 24.13 4.01
N TYR A 165 8.06 23.96 2.89
CA TYR A 165 8.12 24.85 1.74
C TYR A 165 8.46 24.05 0.47
N MET A 166 7.82 24.33 -0.68
CA MET A 166 8.14 23.69 -1.96
C MET A 166 7.95 24.67 -3.14
N ASP A 167 8.98 24.82 -3.96
CA ASP A 167 8.89 25.58 -5.21
C ASP A 167 8.65 24.63 -6.38
N VAL A 168 7.54 24.82 -7.08
CA VAL A 168 7.15 24.01 -8.23
C VAL A 168 7.21 24.86 -9.49
N VAL A 169 8.19 24.61 -10.34
CA VAL A 169 8.28 25.25 -11.67
C VAL A 169 7.79 24.28 -12.72
N ILE A 170 6.68 24.61 -13.37
CA ILE A 170 6.10 23.81 -14.45
C ILE A 170 6.64 24.35 -15.76
N VAL A 171 7.21 23.48 -16.59
CA VAL A 171 7.70 23.83 -17.92
C VAL A 171 6.80 23.19 -18.97
N LEU A 172 6.08 24.00 -19.75
CA LEU A 172 5.12 23.54 -20.77
C LEU A 172 5.66 23.74 -22.17
N ASP A 173 5.40 22.78 -23.06
CA ASP A 173 5.60 22.97 -24.49
C ASP A 173 4.72 24.12 -24.99
N GLY A 174 5.28 25.03 -25.77
CA GLY A 174 4.68 26.22 -26.39
C GLY A 174 4.65 26.15 -27.92
N SER A 175 4.98 25.00 -28.50
CA SER A 175 5.03 24.80 -29.94
C SER A 175 3.63 24.65 -30.56
N ASN A 176 3.53 25.00 -31.84
CA ASN A 176 2.31 24.84 -32.63
C ASN A 176 1.87 23.36 -32.82
N SER A 177 2.71 22.39 -32.44
CA SER A 177 2.40 20.97 -32.59
C SER A 177 1.36 20.46 -31.60
N ILE A 178 1.13 21.19 -30.50
CA ILE A 178 0.18 20.81 -29.46
C ILE A 178 -1.11 21.63 -29.47
N TYR A 179 -1.33 22.42 -30.53
CA TYR A 179 -2.60 23.10 -30.75
C TYR A 179 -3.70 22.05 -31.03
N PRO A 180 -4.90 22.18 -30.43
CA PRO A 180 -5.36 23.26 -29.54
C PRO A 180 -4.95 23.07 -28.07
N TRP A 181 -4.58 24.18 -27.43
CA TRP A 181 -4.02 24.28 -26.07
C TRP A 181 -4.90 23.81 -24.90
N SER A 182 -6.17 23.51 -25.17
CA SER A 182 -7.19 23.22 -24.15
C SER A 182 -6.88 22.02 -23.24
N GLU A 183 -6.23 20.98 -23.77
CA GLU A 183 -5.84 19.80 -22.97
C GLU A 183 -4.72 20.14 -21.98
N VAL A 184 -3.76 20.96 -22.42
CA VAL A 184 -2.66 21.43 -21.56
C VAL A 184 -3.19 22.34 -20.44
N GLN A 185 -4.10 23.26 -20.77
CA GLN A 185 -4.78 24.11 -19.76
C GLN A 185 -5.59 23.25 -18.77
N THR A 186 -6.28 22.21 -19.27
CA THR A 186 -7.04 21.29 -18.42
C THR A 186 -6.13 20.50 -17.48
N PHE A 187 -5.01 19.98 -18.00
CA PHE A 187 -3.98 19.31 -17.21
C PHE A 187 -3.42 20.25 -16.14
N LEU A 188 -3.00 21.45 -16.53
CA LEU A 188 -2.42 22.44 -15.62
C LEU A 188 -3.38 22.73 -14.46
N ARG A 189 -4.64 23.06 -14.75
CA ARG A 189 -5.68 23.30 -13.73
C ARG A 189 -5.88 22.13 -12.77
N ARG A 190 -5.89 20.89 -13.29
CA ARG A 190 -6.05 19.69 -12.46
C ARG A 190 -4.84 19.47 -11.56
N LEU A 191 -3.64 19.77 -12.05
CA LEU A 191 -2.40 19.66 -11.29
C LEU A 191 -2.34 20.74 -10.19
N VAL A 192 -2.42 22.03 -10.53
CA VAL A 192 -2.37 23.12 -9.55
C VAL A 192 -3.55 23.07 -8.58
N GLY A 193 -4.71 22.58 -9.04
CA GLY A 193 -5.89 22.35 -8.22
C GLY A 193 -5.72 21.28 -7.14
N ARG A 194 -4.64 20.48 -7.17
CA ARG A 194 -4.30 19.49 -6.12
C ARG A 194 -3.19 19.95 -5.18
N LEU A 195 -2.50 21.04 -5.51
CA LEU A 195 -1.46 21.61 -4.67
C LEU A 195 -2.06 22.51 -3.57
N PHE A 196 -1.37 22.58 -2.44
CA PHE A 196 -1.67 23.50 -1.34
C PHE A 196 -0.82 24.77 -1.52
N ILE A 197 -1.32 25.70 -2.32
CA ILE A 197 -0.59 26.92 -2.70
C ILE A 197 -0.79 27.97 -1.62
N ASP A 198 0.32 28.42 -1.04
CA ASP A 198 0.38 29.43 0.01
C ASP A 198 1.77 30.11 -0.03
N PRO A 199 1.88 31.42 0.24
CA PRO A 199 3.16 32.13 0.16
C PRO A 199 4.22 31.57 1.10
N GLU A 200 3.79 30.95 2.20
CA GLU A 200 4.63 30.34 3.22
C GLU A 200 4.66 28.80 3.10
N GLN A 201 4.20 28.22 1.99
CA GLN A 201 4.32 26.77 1.75
C GLN A 201 4.68 26.46 0.29
N ILE A 202 3.70 26.32 -0.60
CA ILE A 202 3.95 25.95 -2.00
C ILE A 202 3.78 27.16 -2.90
N GLN A 203 4.82 27.49 -3.65
CA GLN A 203 4.79 28.49 -4.70
C GLN A 203 4.90 27.81 -6.06
N VAL A 204 4.17 28.33 -7.05
CA VAL A 204 4.09 27.75 -8.38
C VAL A 204 4.54 28.77 -9.42
N GLY A 205 5.55 28.42 -10.20
CA GLY A 205 6.01 29.13 -11.39
C GLY A 205 5.61 28.38 -12.66
N LEU A 206 5.40 29.12 -13.75
CA LEU A 206 5.08 28.55 -15.05
C LEU A 206 5.97 29.17 -16.13
N VAL A 207 6.66 28.29 -16.85
CA VAL A 207 7.48 28.65 -18.01
C VAL A 207 6.97 27.89 -19.22
N GLN A 208 6.72 28.60 -20.31
CA GLN A 208 6.44 27.99 -21.61
C GLN A 208 7.74 27.97 -22.43
N TYR A 209 8.11 26.82 -22.99
CA TYR A 209 9.25 26.69 -23.91
C TYR A 209 8.76 26.62 -25.36
N GLY A 210 9.48 27.25 -26.28
CA GLY A 210 9.14 27.26 -27.70
C GLY A 210 10.31 27.79 -28.52
N GLU A 211 10.04 28.68 -29.48
CA GLU A 211 11.09 29.46 -30.16
C GLU A 211 11.87 30.33 -29.18
N SER A 212 11.19 30.88 -28.16
CA SER A 212 11.80 31.58 -27.03
C SER A 212 11.07 31.21 -25.75
N PRO A 213 11.77 31.11 -24.61
CA PRO A 213 11.14 30.83 -23.33
C PRO A 213 10.29 32.03 -22.89
N VAL A 214 9.06 31.77 -22.45
CA VAL A 214 8.14 32.76 -21.88
C VAL A 214 7.89 32.41 -20.43
N HIS A 215 8.11 33.36 -19.53
CA HIS A 215 7.73 33.25 -18.13
C HIS A 215 6.29 33.72 -17.98
N GLU A 216 5.33 32.79 -17.96
CA GLU A 216 3.91 33.11 -17.78
C GLU A 216 3.65 33.67 -16.38
N TRP A 217 4.28 33.08 -15.37
CA TRP A 217 4.37 33.65 -14.02
C TRP A 217 5.53 33.04 -13.22
N SER A 218 6.07 33.85 -12.31
CA SER A 218 7.16 33.48 -11.41
C SER A 218 6.64 32.92 -10.09
N LEU A 219 7.55 32.31 -9.32
CA LEU A 219 7.27 31.94 -7.94
C LEU A 219 6.91 33.20 -7.14
N GLY A 220 5.82 33.14 -6.37
CA GLY A 220 5.37 34.25 -5.52
C GLY A 220 4.44 35.28 -6.19
N ASP A 221 4.22 35.20 -7.50
CA ASP A 221 3.29 36.10 -8.21
C ASP A 221 1.85 35.94 -7.75
N PHE A 222 1.49 34.74 -7.30
CA PHE A 222 0.18 34.41 -6.77
C PHE A 222 0.29 33.91 -5.33
N ARG A 223 -0.61 34.39 -4.48
CA ARG A 223 -0.64 34.07 -3.05
C ARG A 223 -1.64 32.98 -2.71
N THR A 224 -2.67 32.81 -3.52
CA THR A 224 -3.74 31.84 -3.26
C THR A 224 -3.86 30.82 -4.37
N LYS A 225 -4.37 29.64 -4.02
CA LYS A 225 -4.70 28.59 -4.98
C LYS A 225 -5.69 29.06 -6.04
N GLU A 226 -6.69 29.84 -5.65
CA GLU A 226 -7.73 30.36 -6.52
C GLU A 226 -7.15 31.30 -7.59
N GLU A 227 -6.14 32.09 -7.23
CA GLU A 227 -5.41 32.94 -8.17
C GLU A 227 -4.65 32.11 -9.21
N VAL A 228 -3.87 31.10 -8.78
CA VAL A 228 -3.13 30.23 -9.70
C VAL A 228 -4.07 29.43 -10.61
N VAL A 229 -5.17 28.91 -10.07
CA VAL A 229 -6.19 28.18 -10.85
C VAL A 229 -6.90 29.10 -11.86
N ARG A 230 -7.06 30.39 -11.53
CA ARG A 230 -7.62 31.38 -12.45
C ARG A 230 -6.62 31.76 -13.54
N ALA A 231 -5.36 31.95 -13.19
CA ALA A 231 -4.29 32.24 -14.13
C ALA A 231 -4.09 31.09 -15.14
N ALA A 232 -4.17 29.84 -14.68
CA ALA A 232 -4.13 28.63 -15.51
C ALA A 232 -5.30 28.43 -16.48
N ARG A 233 -6.24 29.38 -16.58
CA ARG A 233 -7.32 29.36 -17.58
C ARG A 233 -7.00 30.18 -18.83
N ASN A 234 -6.09 31.12 -18.71
CA ASN A 234 -5.66 31.97 -19.82
C ASN A 234 -4.51 31.30 -20.55
#